data_AF-R1FFP4-F1
#
_entry.id   AF-R1FFP4-F1
#
_cell.length_a   1.000
_cell.length_b   1.000
_cell.length_c   1.000
_cell.angle_alpha   90.00
_cell.angle_beta   90.00
_cell.angle_gamma   90.00
#
_symmetry.space_group_name_H-M   'P 1'
#
loop_
_entity.id
_entity.type
_entity.pdbx_description
1 polymer ?
#
loop_
_entity_poly.entity_id
_entity_poly.type
_entity_poly.pdbx_seq_one_letter_code
_entity_poly.pdbx_strand_id
1 'polypeptide(L)'
;MMARIGEVGVGRAVWLKVEYQTVRRLRGASDHALFTVRTYVDPLHTLLHVPAAARLLAQNMRNAAQGDFKHYLGIDDEEVRGAILAYLDSMHESGGGGGGPRAQQATR
;
A
#
# COMPACT_ATOMS: atom_id res chain seq x y z
N MET A 1 17.58 -7.50 2.57
CA MET A 1 16.14 -7.72 2.34
C MET A 1 15.91 -9.00 1.52
N MET A 2 16.59 -9.18 0.38
CA MET A 2 16.43 -10.36 -0.48
C MET A 2 16.55 -11.71 0.21
N ALA A 3 17.55 -11.92 1.08
CA ALA A 3 17.68 -13.17 1.83
C ALA A 3 16.40 -13.54 2.62
N ARG A 4 15.77 -12.55 3.26
CA ARG A 4 14.52 -12.73 4.01
C ARG A 4 13.34 -12.99 3.08
N ILE A 5 13.28 -12.32 1.92
CA ILE A 5 12.27 -12.59 0.89
C ILE A 5 12.40 -14.03 0.39
N GLY A 6 13.60 -14.54 0.16
CA GLY A 6 13.84 -15.92 -0.23
C GLY A 6 13.40 -16.93 0.83
N GLU A 7 13.58 -16.62 2.11
CA GLU A 7 13.22 -17.52 3.22
C GLU A 7 11.70 -17.57 3.47
N VAL A 8 11.05 -16.41 3.60
CA VAL A 8 9.65 -16.36 4.07
C VAL A 8 8.65 -15.85 3.03
N GLY A 9 9.11 -15.46 1.84
CA GLY A 9 8.29 -14.87 0.78
C GLY A 9 7.99 -13.38 1.01
N VAL A 10 7.76 -12.64 -0.09
CA VAL A 10 7.53 -11.18 -0.08
C VAL A 10 6.41 -10.78 0.88
N GLY A 11 5.27 -11.48 0.86
CA GLY A 11 4.11 -11.16 1.68
C GLY A 11 4.35 -11.16 3.20
N ARG A 12 5.34 -11.93 3.68
CA ARG A 12 5.73 -11.98 5.10
C ARG A 12 7.04 -11.27 5.41
N ALA A 13 7.86 -11.03 4.39
CA ALA A 13 9.14 -10.33 4.52
C ALA A 13 9.03 -8.81 4.38
N VAL A 14 7.89 -8.31 3.89
CA VAL A 14 7.65 -6.87 3.65
C VAL A 14 6.43 -6.42 4.43
N TRP A 15 6.49 -5.20 4.97
CA TRP A 15 5.40 -4.56 5.72
C TRP A 15 5.01 -3.24 5.08
N LEU A 16 3.70 -2.96 5.07
CA LEU A 16 3.15 -1.66 4.77
C LEU A 16 3.07 -0.85 6.07
N LYS A 17 3.83 0.24 6.14
CA LYS A 17 3.75 1.21 7.23
C LYS A 17 2.90 2.40 6.78
N VAL A 18 1.89 2.75 7.57
CA VAL A 18 1.03 3.91 7.35
C VAL A 18 1.05 4.79 8.60
N GLU A 19 1.23 6.09 8.41
CA GLU A 19 1.17 7.07 9.49
C GLU A 19 -0.13 7.88 9.36
N TYR A 20 -1.03 7.71 10.33
CA TYR A 20 -2.19 8.58 10.47
C TYR A 20 -1.81 9.78 11.33
N GLN A 21 -1.73 10.94 10.68
CA GLN A 21 -1.27 12.17 11.30
C GLN A 21 -2.44 13.12 11.55
N THR A 22 -2.48 13.76 12.72
CA THR A 22 -3.46 14.82 13.03
C THR A 22 -2.76 16.06 13.55
N VAL A 23 -3.27 17.23 13.18
CA VAL A 23 -2.85 18.53 13.71
C VAL A 23 -4.07 19.17 14.36
N ARG A 24 -3.97 19.55 15.64
CA ARG A 24 -5.07 20.18 16.39
C ARG A 24 -4.57 21.36 17.20
N ARG A 25 -5.35 22.43 17.24
CA ARG A 25 -5.12 23.54 18.18
C ARG A 25 -5.47 23.10 19.59
N LEU A 26 -4.61 23.42 20.56
CA LEU A 26 -4.87 23.15 21.97
C LEU A 26 -5.76 24.24 22.57
N ARG A 27 -6.79 23.83 23.31
CA ARG A 27 -7.65 24.79 24.03
C ARG A 27 -6.85 25.34 25.21
N GLY A 28 -6.79 26.67 25.33
CA GLY A 28 -6.06 27.35 26.41
C GLY A 28 -4.57 27.59 26.15
N ALA A 29 -4.02 27.10 25.03
CA ALA A 29 -2.64 27.38 24.60
C ALA A 29 -2.63 27.80 23.13
N SER A 30 -2.91 29.08 22.87
CA SER A 30 -3.21 29.63 21.54
C SER A 30 -2.02 29.65 20.57
N ASP A 31 -0.81 29.57 21.09
CA ASP A 31 0.48 29.57 20.40
C ASP A 31 1.04 28.16 20.15
N HIS A 32 0.31 27.11 20.55
CA HIS A 32 0.73 25.72 20.40
C HIS A 32 -0.23 24.92 19.50
N ALA A 33 0.32 23.93 18.79
CA ALA A 33 -0.43 22.91 18.07
C ALA A 33 0.00 21.52 18.55
N LEU A 34 -0.99 20.64 18.75
CA LEU A 34 -0.75 19.21 18.97
C LEU A 34 -0.67 18.51 17.62
N PHE A 35 0.50 17.96 17.32
CA PHE A 35 0.71 17.04 16.22
C PHE A 35 0.78 15.62 16.77
N THR A 36 -0.07 14.72 16.27
CA THR A 36 -0.03 13.31 16.65
C THR A 36 0.29 12.46 15.44
N VAL A 37 1.13 11.45 15.63
CA VAL A 37 1.38 10.41 14.64
C VAL A 37 0.94 9.08 15.23
N ARG A 38 0.00 8.40 14.57
CA ARG A 38 -0.35 7.02 14.88
C ARG A 38 0.13 6.12 13.74
N THR A 39 1.05 5.22 14.05
CA THR A 39 1.63 4.30 13.08
C THR A 39 0.88 2.97 13.06
N TYR A 40 0.49 2.53 11.86
CA TYR A 40 -0.03 1.20 11.56
C TYR A 40 1.01 0.45 10.75
N VAL A 41 1.26 -0.82 11.08
CA VAL A 41 2.22 -1.67 10.38
C VAL A 41 1.57 -3.03 10.17
N ASP A 42 1.33 -3.35 8.90
CA ASP A 42 0.72 -4.61 8.50
C ASP A 42 1.64 -5.35 7.53
N PRO A 43 1.79 -6.68 7.63
CA PRO A 43 2.56 -7.44 6.66
C PRO A 43 1.85 -7.42 5.30
N LEU A 44 2.62 -7.39 4.20
CA LEU A 44 2.09 -7.10 2.87
C LEU A 44 1.03 -8.11 2.37
N HIS A 45 1.07 -9.35 2.87
CA HIS A 45 0.06 -10.37 2.53
C HIS A 45 -1.35 -10.04 3.00
N THR A 46 -1.54 -9.11 3.96
CA THR A 46 -2.89 -8.71 4.39
C THR A 46 -3.67 -8.02 3.27
N LEU A 47 -2.98 -7.47 2.26
CA LEU A 47 -3.60 -6.87 1.07
C LEU A 47 -4.33 -7.88 0.18
N LEU A 48 -4.14 -9.19 0.38
CA LEU A 48 -4.94 -10.23 -0.29
C LEU A 48 -6.44 -10.06 -0.05
N HIS A 49 -6.82 -9.49 1.09
CA HIS A 49 -8.22 -9.22 1.42
C HIS A 49 -8.76 -7.92 0.81
N VAL A 50 -7.90 -7.09 0.20
CA VAL A 50 -8.26 -5.81 -0.42
C VAL A 50 -7.54 -5.61 -1.76
N PRO A 51 -7.90 -6.37 -2.82
CA PRO A 51 -7.17 -6.35 -4.10
C PRO A 51 -7.10 -4.97 -4.77
N ALA A 52 -8.11 -4.13 -4.57
CA ALA A 52 -8.09 -2.76 -5.08
C ALA A 52 -6.96 -1.93 -4.47
N ALA A 53 -6.66 -2.13 -3.18
CA ALA A 53 -5.56 -1.45 -2.49
C ALA A 53 -4.19 -1.95 -2.96
N ALA A 54 -4.04 -3.26 -3.18
CA ALA A 54 -2.83 -3.83 -3.77
C ALA A 54 -2.51 -3.19 -5.14
N ARG A 55 -3.54 -2.97 -5.97
CA ARG A 55 -3.40 -2.36 -7.30
C ARG A 55 -2.91 -0.94 -7.22
N LEU A 56 -3.54 -0.15 -6.35
CA LEU A 56 -3.18 1.24 -6.15
C LEU A 56 -1.76 1.35 -5.57
N LEU A 57 -1.39 0.46 -4.66
CA LEU A 57 -0.04 0.41 -4.12
C LEU A 57 0.98 0.11 -5.22
N ALA A 58 0.74 -0.90 -6.07
CA ALA A 58 1.63 -1.23 -7.18
C ALA A 58 1.77 -0.05 -8.17
N GLN A 59 0.67 0.62 -8.50
CA GLN A 59 0.70 1.81 -9.35
C GLN A 59 1.50 2.95 -8.71
N ASN A 60 1.27 3.23 -7.43
CA ASN A 60 1.96 4.30 -6.70
C ASN A 60 3.46 4.01 -6.56
N MET A 61 3.85 2.75 -6.32
CA MET A 61 5.26 2.35 -6.27
C MET A 61 5.96 2.57 -7.61
N ARG A 62 5.31 2.25 -8.74
CA ARG A 62 5.86 2.53 -10.08
C ARG A 62 6.05 4.02 -10.32
N ASN A 63 5.07 4.83 -9.93
CA ASN A 63 5.16 6.29 -10.07
C ASN A 63 6.28 6.87 -9.19
N ALA A 64 6.39 6.41 -7.93
CA ALA A 64 7.42 6.86 -7.00
C ALA A 64 8.85 6.48 -7.45
N ALA A 65 9.01 5.41 -8.23
CA ALA A 65 10.29 4.97 -8.78
C ALA A 65 10.87 5.89 -9.87
N GLN A 66 10.05 6.77 -10.46
CA GLN A 66 10.45 7.64 -11.58
C GLN A 66 11.26 8.87 -11.15
N GLY A 67 11.35 9.16 -9.85
CA GLY A 67 12.11 10.30 -9.34
C GLY A 67 12.90 9.97 -8.07
N ASP A 68 13.48 10.99 -7.45
CA ASP A 68 14.33 10.84 -6.27
C ASP A 68 13.55 10.42 -5.02
N PHE A 69 12.21 10.49 -5.07
CA PHE A 69 11.34 10.10 -3.97
C PHE A 69 11.50 8.64 -3.54
N LYS A 70 11.97 7.76 -4.44
CA LYS A 70 12.28 6.36 -4.11
C LYS A 70 13.36 6.22 -3.02
N HIS A 71 14.34 7.12 -2.98
CA HIS A 71 15.40 7.11 -1.97
C HIS A 71 14.86 7.52 -0.61
N TYR A 72 13.97 8.52 -0.58
CA TYR A 72 13.28 8.93 0.64
C TYR A 72 12.40 7.81 1.22
N LEU A 73 11.70 7.08 0.35
CA LEU A 73 10.84 5.96 0.75
C LEU A 73 11.62 4.67 1.06
N GLY A 74 12.91 4.59 0.73
CA GLY A 74 13.72 3.38 0.88
C GLY A 74 13.30 2.23 -0.03
N ILE A 75 12.80 2.55 -1.24
CA ILE A 75 12.39 1.58 -2.27
C ILE A 75 13.28 1.63 -3.52
N ASP A 76 14.50 2.15 -3.39
CA ASP A 76 15.45 2.38 -4.47
C ASP A 76 16.15 1.11 -4.96
N ASP A 77 16.24 0.08 -4.14
CA ASP A 77 16.69 -1.27 -4.52
C ASP A 77 15.75 -1.88 -5.59
N GLU A 78 16.27 -2.05 -6.80
CA GLU A 78 15.53 -2.55 -7.96
C GLU A 78 15.02 -3.98 -7.77
N GLU A 79 15.85 -4.85 -7.18
CA GLU A 79 15.51 -6.26 -7.01
C GLU A 79 14.38 -6.40 -5.98
N VAL A 80 14.48 -5.66 -4.88
CA VAL A 80 13.45 -5.62 -3.83
C VAL A 80 12.15 -5.03 -4.36
N ARG A 81 12.24 -3.91 -5.07
CA ARG A 81 11.07 -3.28 -5.67
C ARG A 81 10.41 -4.17 -6.72
N GLY A 82 11.20 -4.83 -7.57
CA GLY A 82 10.72 -5.77 -8.57
C GLY A 82 9.97 -6.95 -7.94
N ALA A 83 10.52 -7.55 -6.89
CA ALA A 83 9.85 -8.63 -6.16
C ALA A 83 8.52 -8.18 -5.52
N ILE A 84 8.48 -6.97 -4.94
CA ILE A 84 7.25 -6.40 -4.37
C ILE A 84 6.20 -6.15 -5.46
N LEU A 85 6.59 -5.55 -6.58
CA LEU A 85 5.68 -5.29 -7.69
C LEU A 85 5.09 -6.58 -8.27
N ALA A 86 5.94 -7.58 -8.54
CA ALA A 86 5.49 -8.89 -9.03
C ALA A 86 4.50 -9.56 -8.05
N TYR A 87 4.78 -9.46 -6.75
CA TYR A 87 3.87 -9.97 -5.72
C TYR A 87 2.52 -9.25 -5.73
N LEU A 88 2.52 -7.91 -5.76
CA LEU A 88 1.28 -7.12 -5.80
C LEU A 88 0.47 -7.37 -7.08
N ASP A 89 1.13 -7.49 -8.23
CA ASP A 89 0.48 -7.75 -9.51
C ASP A 89 -0.21 -9.12 -9.55
N SER A 90 0.42 -10.15 -8.96
CA SER A 90 -0.16 -11.50 -8.87
C SER A 90 -1.48 -11.55 -8.08
N MET A 91 -1.73 -10.58 -7.19
CA MET A 91 -2.97 -10.50 -6.43
C MET A 91 -4.19 -10.12 -7.28
N HIS A 92 -3.97 -9.60 -8.49
CA HIS A 92 -5.05 -9.22 -9.42
C HIS A 92 -5.54 -10.40 -10.25
N GLU A 93 -4.63 -11.30 -10.61
CA GLU A 93 -4.93 -12.46 -11.45
C GLU A 93 -5.80 -13.49 -10.73
N SER A 94 -5.75 -13.52 -9.40
CA SER A 94 -6.51 -14.47 -8.56
C SER A 94 -7.95 -14.01 -8.23
N GLY A 95 -8.38 -12.81 -8.68
CA GLY A 95 -9.67 -12.19 -8.31
C GLY A 95 -10.76 -12.22 -9.40
N GLY A 96 -10.56 -12.92 -10.51
CA GLY A 96 -11.50 -12.98 -11.64
C GLY A 96 -12.74 -13.84 -11.39
N GLY A 97 -13.66 -13.38 -10.55
CA GLY A 97 -14.91 -14.10 -10.22
C GLY A 97 -16.01 -13.21 -9.67
N GLY A 98 -16.25 -12.05 -10.28
CA GLY A 98 -17.24 -11.06 -9.84
C GLY A 98 -18.14 -10.55 -10.96
N GLY A 99 -18.52 -11.41 -11.91
CA GLY A 99 -19.54 -11.11 -12.91
C GLY A 99 -20.94 -11.22 -12.32
N GLY A 100 -21.37 -10.19 -11.57
CA GLY A 100 -22.77 -10.04 -11.18
C GLY A 100 -23.61 -9.52 -12.36
N PRO A 101 -24.84 -10.04 -12.58
CA PRO A 101 -25.64 -9.69 -13.75
C PRO A 101 -26.03 -8.20 -13.73
N ARG A 102 -25.77 -7.52 -14.85
CA ARG A 102 -26.34 -6.19 -15.14
C ARG A 102 -27.87 -6.32 -15.16
N ALA A 103 -28.53 -5.81 -14.11
CA ALA A 103 -29.96 -5.55 -14.15
C ALA A 103 -30.24 -4.51 -15.25
N GLN A 104 -30.91 -4.96 -16.31
CA GLN A 104 -31.44 -4.08 -17.34
C GLN A 104 -32.49 -3.18 -16.69
N GLN A 105 -32.22 -1.88 -16.65
CA GLN A 105 -33.26 -0.88 -16.36
C GLN A 105 -34.11 -0.71 -17.61
N ALA A 106 -35.31 -1.29 -17.59
CA ALA A 106 -36.36 -0.99 -18.56
C ALA A 106 -36.74 0.49 -18.40
N THR A 107 -36.61 1.22 -19.50
CA THR A 107 -36.99 2.63 -19.60
C THR A 107 -38.40 2.69 -20.18
N ARG A 108 -39.32 3.27 -19.39
CA ARG A 108 -40.64 3.87 -19.73
C ARG A 108 -41.70 3.02 -20.41
#